data_AF-A0AAX6HD03-F1
#
_entry.id   AF-A0AAX6HD03-F1
#
_cell.length_a   1.000
_cell.length_b   1.000
_cell.length_c   1.000
_cell.angle_alpha   90.00
_cell.angle_beta   90.00
_cell.angle_gamma   90.00
#
_symmetry.space_group_name_H-M   'P 1'
#
loop_
_entity.id
_entity.type
_entity.pdbx_description
1 polymer ?
#
loop_
_entity_poly.entity_id
_entity_poly.type
_entity_poly.pdbx_seq_one_letter_code
_entity_poly.pdbx_strand_id
1 'polypeptide(L)'
;MEYFTCLLDVAVLEKKITPLFKLVQPVVSHLIYADDLLVLLRPSMQGMRALSEVMEEFGRLSGLQLNREKSRVYFSSRCSLKEERAFALGVEIGELPVKYLGVPLSVNYAREHDCHSLVEFTQKRVEGWQAAGLSFGGRIELIRSVISGITMFWSQSIQIPTATIRKVEMLCADFLWRGGMHAISWDQLCRPMEEGGVGLRPLRAIREAAGIKMAWRFVQGGSLWAEWMASRYLKGRSFWTCRHDNNFSVTFKTILKCRPKLQSVICRSMRDGASTDL
;
A
#
# COMPACT_ATOMS: atom_id res chain seq x y z
N MET A 1 -14.28 -17.70 -5.59
CA MET A 1 -13.24 -16.80 -6.17
C MET A 1 -12.13 -17.56 -6.88
N GLU A 2 -11.71 -18.74 -6.40
CA GLU A 2 -10.72 -19.58 -7.12
C GLU A 2 -11.16 -19.91 -8.56
N TYR A 3 -12.43 -20.26 -8.77
CA TYR A 3 -12.94 -20.49 -10.12
C TYR A 3 -12.79 -19.26 -11.05
N PHE A 4 -13.02 -18.05 -10.52
CA PHE A 4 -12.81 -16.81 -11.27
C PHE A 4 -11.32 -16.59 -11.61
N THR A 5 -10.42 -16.92 -10.68
CA THR A 5 -8.97 -16.93 -10.91
C THR A 5 -8.61 -17.86 -12.07
N CYS A 6 -9.14 -19.09 -12.07
CA CYS A 6 -8.92 -20.04 -13.16
C CYS A 6 -9.42 -19.52 -14.52
N LEU A 7 -10.62 -18.91 -14.58
CA LEU A 7 -11.15 -18.34 -15.82
C LEU A 7 -10.25 -17.22 -16.38
N LEU A 8 -9.77 -16.33 -15.51
CA LEU A 8 -8.83 -15.28 -15.90
C LEU A 8 -7.50 -15.85 -16.37
N ASP A 9 -6.97 -16.86 -15.68
CA ASP A 9 -5.70 -17.49 -16.04
C ASP A 9 -5.81 -18.22 -17.39
N VAL A 10 -6.92 -18.90 -17.66
CA VAL A 10 -7.21 -19.49 -18.98
C VAL A 10 -7.27 -18.40 -20.05
N ALA A 11 -7.98 -17.29 -19.80
CA ALA A 11 -8.05 -16.18 -20.76
C ALA A 11 -6.67 -15.53 -21.03
N VAL A 12 -5.77 -15.53 -20.04
CA VAL A 12 -4.39 -15.07 -20.19
C VAL A 12 -3.55 -16.07 -20.98
N LEU A 13 -3.69 -17.38 -20.70
CA LEU A 13 -2.99 -18.46 -21.42
C LEU A 13 -3.39 -18.52 -22.90
N GLU A 14 -4.69 -18.35 -23.18
CA GLU A 14 -5.25 -18.27 -24.53
C GLU A 14 -4.94 -16.94 -25.24
N LYS A 15 -4.21 -16.03 -24.59
CA LYS A 15 -3.84 -14.70 -25.10
C LYS A 15 -5.03 -13.79 -25.43
N LYS A 16 -6.23 -14.10 -24.92
CA LYS A 16 -7.41 -13.23 -25.00
C LYS A 16 -7.22 -11.98 -24.13
N ILE A 17 -6.60 -12.16 -22.95
CA ILE A 17 -6.21 -11.06 -22.05
C ILE A 17 -4.69 -10.97 -22.03
N THR A 18 -4.15 -9.77 -22.29
CA THR A 18 -2.71 -9.52 -22.14
C THR A 18 -2.45 -8.86 -20.78
N PRO A 19 -1.67 -9.48 -19.86
CA PRO A 19 -1.33 -8.88 -18.58
C PRO A 19 -0.58 -7.55 -18.73
N LEU A 20 -0.80 -6.62 -17.80
CA LEU A 20 -0.18 -5.29 -17.82
C LEU A 20 1.36 -5.38 -17.89
N PHE A 21 1.94 -6.31 -17.12
CA PHE A 21 3.38 -6.52 -16.98
C PHE A 21 3.86 -7.83 -17.64
N LYS A 22 3.63 -7.97 -18.94
CA LYS A 22 3.97 -9.16 -19.75
C LYS A 22 5.39 -9.73 -19.59
N LEU A 23 6.39 -8.89 -19.32
CA LEU A 23 7.80 -9.29 -19.26
C LEU A 23 8.31 -9.56 -17.83
N VAL A 24 7.43 -9.54 -16.83
CA VAL A 24 7.79 -9.75 -15.43
C VAL A 24 7.27 -11.11 -15.01
N GLN A 25 8.11 -11.85 -14.29
CA GLN A 25 7.76 -13.14 -13.70
C GLN A 25 7.81 -13.03 -12.17
N PRO A 26 6.89 -13.67 -11.44
CA PRO A 26 5.70 -14.38 -11.94
C PRO A 26 4.69 -13.43 -12.62
N VAL A 27 3.85 -13.94 -13.51
CA VAL A 27 2.81 -13.13 -14.17
C VAL A 27 1.71 -12.83 -13.15
N VAL A 28 1.37 -11.55 -12.99
CA VAL A 28 0.25 -11.09 -12.15
C VAL A 28 -0.79 -10.42 -13.04
N SER A 29 -1.94 -11.07 -13.18
CA SER A 29 -3.08 -10.60 -13.98
C SER A 29 -4.18 -9.97 -13.12
N HIS A 30 -4.30 -10.38 -11.86
CA HIS A 30 -5.33 -9.88 -10.93
C HIS A 30 -4.89 -9.99 -9.47
N LEU A 31 -5.54 -9.23 -8.60
CA LEU A 31 -5.43 -9.29 -7.14
C LEU A 31 -6.85 -9.35 -6.56
N ILE A 32 -7.08 -10.26 -5.62
CA ILE A 32 -8.39 -10.46 -4.98
C ILE A 32 -8.22 -10.33 -3.47
N TYR A 33 -9.09 -9.56 -2.84
CA TYR A 33 -9.24 -9.52 -1.39
C TYR A 33 -10.72 -9.48 -1.04
N ALA A 34 -11.26 -10.57 -0.48
CA ALA A 34 -12.70 -10.74 -0.29
C ALA A 34 -13.49 -10.45 -1.57
N ASP A 35 -14.30 -9.39 -1.59
CA ASP A 35 -15.08 -8.87 -2.73
C ASP A 35 -14.34 -7.83 -3.57
N ASP A 36 -13.22 -7.27 -3.08
CA ASP A 36 -12.41 -6.29 -3.80
C ASP A 36 -11.49 -6.98 -4.83
N LEU A 37 -11.80 -6.79 -6.11
CA LEU A 37 -11.05 -7.30 -7.25
C LEU A 37 -10.31 -6.19 -8.00
N LEU A 38 -9.03 -6.40 -8.26
CA LEU A 38 -8.23 -5.55 -9.15
C LEU A 38 -7.71 -6.40 -10.32
N VAL A 39 -8.09 -6.06 -11.56
CA VAL A 39 -7.59 -6.73 -12.77
C VAL A 39 -6.59 -5.83 -13.50
N LEU A 40 -5.44 -6.39 -13.86
CA LEU A 40 -4.28 -5.71 -14.44
C LEU A 40 -4.02 -6.19 -15.87
N LEU A 41 -4.62 -5.51 -16.86
CA LEU A 41 -4.45 -5.84 -18.27
C LEU A 41 -3.91 -4.67 -19.10
N ARG A 42 -3.30 -4.98 -20.24
CA ARG A 42 -2.99 -3.99 -21.27
C ARG A 42 -4.26 -3.55 -21.99
N PRO A 43 -4.39 -2.26 -22.30
CA PRO A 43 -5.60 -1.75 -22.93
C PRO A 43 -5.70 -2.27 -24.37
N SER A 44 -6.70 -3.12 -24.63
CA SER A 44 -7.05 -3.62 -25.96
C SER A 44 -8.54 -3.90 -26.00
N MET A 45 -9.20 -3.69 -27.15
CA MET A 45 -10.63 -3.98 -27.27
C MET A 45 -10.93 -5.47 -27.08
N GLN A 46 -10.06 -6.33 -27.60
CA GLN A 46 -10.14 -7.78 -27.38
C GLN A 46 -10.06 -8.14 -25.90
N GLY A 47 -9.09 -7.57 -25.17
CA GLY A 47 -8.93 -7.82 -23.74
C GLY A 47 -10.09 -7.31 -22.88
N MET A 48 -10.69 -6.17 -23.24
CA MET A 48 -11.87 -5.66 -22.53
C MET A 48 -13.10 -6.54 -22.73
N ARG A 49 -13.35 -6.99 -23.97
CA ARG A 49 -14.45 -7.92 -24.27
C ARG A 49 -14.25 -9.28 -23.60
N ALA A 50 -13.04 -9.84 -23.69
CA ALA A 50 -12.70 -11.09 -23.02
C ALA A 50 -12.87 -11.00 -21.50
N LEU A 51 -12.55 -9.86 -20.90
CA LEU A 51 -12.80 -9.64 -19.48
C LEU A 51 -14.31 -9.60 -19.16
N SER A 52 -15.12 -8.93 -20.00
CA SER A 52 -16.59 -8.93 -19.85
C SER A 52 -17.16 -10.35 -19.94
N GLU A 53 -16.72 -11.13 -20.93
CA GLU A 53 -17.13 -12.53 -21.11
C GLU A 53 -16.78 -13.39 -19.89
N VAL A 54 -15.58 -13.23 -19.34
CA VAL A 54 -15.15 -13.94 -18.12
C VAL A 54 -16.02 -13.56 -16.92
N MET A 55 -16.36 -12.26 -16.77
CA MET A 55 -17.24 -11.79 -15.70
C MET A 55 -18.66 -12.34 -15.84
N GLU A 56 -19.20 -12.36 -17.06
CA GLU A 56 -20.54 -12.88 -17.36
C GLU A 56 -20.62 -14.39 -17.14
N GLU A 57 -19.63 -15.15 -17.59
CA GLU A 57 -19.59 -16.60 -17.38
C GLU A 57 -19.46 -16.95 -15.89
N PHE A 58 -18.59 -16.23 -15.17
CA PHE A 58 -18.50 -16.37 -13.72
C PHE A 58 -19.83 -16.04 -13.05
N GLY A 59 -20.50 -14.98 -13.47
CA GLY A 59 -21.79 -14.57 -12.92
C GLY A 59 -22.91 -15.57 -13.20
N ARG A 60 -22.94 -16.15 -14.40
CA ARG A 60 -23.90 -17.20 -14.78
C ARG A 60 -23.81 -18.43 -13.88
N LEU A 61 -22.59 -18.80 -13.47
CA LEU A 61 -22.34 -20.01 -12.66
C LEU A 61 -22.43 -19.76 -11.16
N SER A 62 -22.01 -18.58 -10.69
CA SER A 62 -21.99 -18.24 -9.26
C SER A 62 -23.25 -17.52 -8.78
N GLY A 63 -24.05 -16.95 -9.70
CA GLY A 63 -25.14 -16.02 -9.38
C GLY A 63 -24.67 -14.62 -8.97
N LEU A 64 -23.35 -14.36 -8.95
CA LEU A 64 -22.79 -13.05 -8.61
C LEU A 64 -22.81 -12.12 -9.82
N GLN A 65 -22.90 -10.81 -9.57
CA GLN A 65 -22.88 -9.80 -10.62
C GLN A 65 -21.87 -8.70 -10.30
N LEU A 66 -21.26 -8.17 -11.35
CA LEU A 66 -20.39 -7.00 -11.24
C LEU A 66 -21.23 -5.78 -10.83
N ASN A 67 -20.89 -5.17 -9.69
CA ASN A 67 -21.49 -3.90 -9.30
C ASN A 67 -20.91 -2.77 -10.18
N ARG A 68 -21.64 -2.38 -11.23
CA ARG A 68 -21.21 -1.38 -12.20
C ARG A 68 -21.10 0.04 -11.63
N GLU A 69 -21.83 0.34 -10.56
CA GLU A 69 -21.76 1.65 -9.88
C GLU A 69 -20.45 1.82 -9.10
N LYS A 70 -19.98 0.72 -8.49
CA LYS A 70 -18.73 0.69 -7.72
C LYS A 70 -17.51 0.37 -8.57
N SER A 71 -17.69 -0.35 -9.68
CA SER A 71 -16.60 -0.79 -10.54
C SER A 71 -16.16 0.33 -11.48
N ARG A 72 -14.85 0.50 -11.60
CA ARG A 72 -14.24 1.55 -12.43
C ARG A 72 -13.08 0.99 -13.23
N VAL A 73 -12.85 1.54 -14.41
CA VAL A 73 -11.64 1.28 -15.21
C VAL A 73 -10.71 2.48 -15.16
N TYR A 74 -9.41 2.22 -14.96
CA TYR A 74 -8.38 3.25 -14.87
C TYR A 74 -7.39 3.09 -16.02
N PHE A 75 -7.20 4.16 -16.79
CA PHE A 75 -6.31 4.15 -17.95
C PHE A 75 -5.06 4.99 -17.73
N SER A 76 -3.93 4.53 -18.26
CA SER A 76 -2.75 5.39 -18.38
C SER A 76 -3.04 6.60 -19.29
N SER A 77 -2.32 7.70 -19.10
CA SER A 77 -2.46 8.91 -19.92
C SER A 77 -2.25 8.67 -21.42
N ARG A 78 -1.50 7.63 -21.78
CA ARG A 78 -1.17 7.25 -23.17
C ARG A 78 -2.21 6.36 -23.85
N CYS A 79 -3.29 6.02 -23.15
CA CYS A 79 -4.34 5.16 -23.68
C CYS A 79 -5.25 5.98 -24.62
N SER A 80 -5.33 5.59 -25.90
CA SER A 80 -6.36 6.08 -26.84
C SER A 80 -7.69 5.35 -26.66
N LEU A 81 -8.81 5.88 -27.17
CA LEU A 81 -10.12 5.19 -27.19
C LEU A 81 -10.56 4.70 -25.80
N LYS A 82 -10.46 5.56 -24.78
CA LYS A 82 -10.75 5.16 -23.39
C LYS A 82 -12.24 4.88 -23.20
N GLU A 83 -13.08 5.69 -23.82
CA GLU A 83 -14.54 5.65 -23.76
C GLU A 83 -15.07 4.36 -24.38
N GLU A 84 -14.61 4.01 -25.58
CA GLU A 84 -14.98 2.75 -26.25
C GLU A 84 -14.57 1.51 -25.44
N ARG A 85 -13.39 1.56 -24.80
CA ARG A 85 -12.88 0.47 -23.97
C ARG A 85 -13.65 0.33 -22.66
N ALA A 86 -14.00 1.45 -22.04
CA ALA A 86 -14.84 1.48 -20.85
C ALA A 86 -16.25 0.95 -21.15
N PHE A 87 -16.82 1.37 -22.29
CA PHE A 87 -18.11 0.91 -22.78
C PHE A 87 -18.12 -0.60 -23.03
N ALA A 88 -17.07 -1.15 -23.65
CA ALA A 88 -16.94 -2.59 -23.89
C ALA A 88 -16.92 -3.44 -22.62
N LEU A 89 -16.44 -2.89 -21.49
CA LEU A 89 -16.50 -3.55 -20.18
C LEU A 89 -17.77 -3.20 -19.41
N GLY A 90 -18.51 -2.17 -19.83
CA GLY A 90 -19.73 -1.72 -19.21
C GLY A 90 -19.53 -1.02 -17.86
N VAL A 91 -18.39 -0.35 -17.67
CA VAL A 91 -18.04 0.40 -16.45
C VAL A 91 -17.62 1.83 -16.78
N GLU A 92 -17.72 2.72 -15.81
CA GLU A 92 -17.26 4.09 -15.96
C GLU A 92 -15.74 4.22 -15.84
N ILE A 93 -15.19 5.24 -16.50
CA ILE A 93 -13.79 5.63 -16.32
C ILE A 93 -13.65 6.25 -14.93
N GLY A 94 -12.65 5.77 -14.17
CA GLY A 94 -12.26 6.37 -12.90
C GLY A 94 -10.99 7.19 -13.03
N GLU A 95 -10.73 8.01 -12.02
CA GLU A 95 -9.50 8.79 -11.88
C GLU A 95 -8.66 8.29 -10.71
N LEU A 96 -7.33 8.28 -10.90
CA LEU A 96 -6.39 7.98 -9.81
C LEU A 96 -5.95 9.29 -9.15
N PRO A 97 -5.75 9.29 -7.82
CA PRO A 97 -5.77 8.13 -6.93
C PRO A 97 -7.16 7.69 -6.48
N VAL A 98 -7.35 6.38 -6.30
CA VAL A 98 -8.58 5.77 -5.77
C VAL A 98 -8.31 5.10 -4.42
N LYS A 99 -9.29 5.07 -3.52
CA LYS A 99 -9.21 4.29 -2.28
C LYS A 99 -9.36 2.79 -2.57
N TYR A 100 -8.36 2.00 -2.23
CA TYR A 100 -8.39 0.53 -2.30
C TYR A 100 -7.98 -0.03 -0.93
N LEU A 101 -8.79 -0.91 -0.35
CA LEU A 101 -8.55 -1.48 1.00
C LEU A 101 -8.27 -0.43 2.08
N GLY A 102 -8.92 0.74 2.00
CA GLY A 102 -8.77 1.79 3.00
C GLY A 102 -7.64 2.79 2.77
N VAL A 103 -6.76 2.57 1.79
CA VAL A 103 -5.60 3.44 1.49
C VAL A 103 -5.63 3.96 0.04
N PRO A 104 -5.02 5.12 -0.27
CA PRO A 104 -4.96 5.64 -1.62
C PRO A 104 -4.02 4.80 -2.50
N LEU A 105 -4.58 4.24 -3.57
CA LEU A 105 -3.85 3.62 -4.67
C LEU A 105 -3.50 4.71 -5.70
N SER A 106 -2.22 5.03 -5.81
CA SER A 106 -1.67 6.05 -6.73
C SER A 106 -0.53 5.48 -7.57
N VAL A 107 -0.34 6.05 -8.76
CA VAL A 107 0.83 5.75 -9.62
C VAL A 107 2.10 6.45 -9.10
N ASN A 108 1.91 7.59 -8.43
CA ASN A 108 2.99 8.45 -7.96
C ASN A 108 3.14 8.39 -6.44
N TYR A 109 4.10 9.14 -5.90
CA TYR A 109 4.17 9.35 -4.45
C TYR A 109 2.83 9.89 -3.98
N ALA A 110 2.28 9.27 -2.94
CA ALA A 110 1.12 9.81 -2.25
C ALA A 110 1.44 11.25 -1.87
N ARG A 111 0.58 12.16 -2.29
CA ARG A 111 0.63 13.57 -1.93
C ARG A 111 -0.20 13.78 -0.68
N GLU A 112 -0.09 14.97 -0.11
CA GLU A 112 -0.80 15.30 1.12
C GLU A 112 -2.33 15.16 0.96
N HIS A 113 -2.87 15.60 -0.17
CA HIS A 113 -4.31 15.47 -0.47
C HIS A 113 -4.79 14.01 -0.55
N ASP A 114 -3.94 13.08 -0.99
CA ASP A 114 -4.28 11.65 -1.13
C ASP A 114 -4.45 11.01 0.24
N CYS A 115 -3.72 11.55 1.23
CA CYS A 115 -3.74 11.08 2.60
C CYS A 115 -4.67 11.91 3.50
N HIS A 116 -5.52 12.78 2.92
CA HIS A 116 -6.43 13.61 3.70
C HIS A 116 -7.39 12.78 4.57
N SER A 117 -7.87 11.65 4.04
CA SER A 117 -8.75 10.74 4.77
C SER A 117 -8.12 10.15 6.04
N LEU A 118 -6.79 10.05 6.14
CA LEU A 118 -6.10 9.66 7.39
C LEU A 118 -6.20 10.78 8.44
N VAL A 119 -6.09 12.04 8.01
CA VAL A 119 -6.22 13.21 8.89
C VAL A 119 -7.67 13.32 9.38
N GLU A 120 -8.64 13.24 8.48
CA GLU A 120 -10.07 13.26 8.84
C GLU A 120 -10.45 12.11 9.77
N PHE A 121 -9.94 10.90 9.52
CA PHE A 121 -10.14 9.75 10.41
C PHE A 121 -9.62 10.06 11.81
N THR A 122 -8.40 10.58 11.90
CA THR A 122 -7.77 10.95 13.17
C THR A 122 -8.59 12.00 13.90
N GLN A 123 -9.01 13.04 13.18
CA GLN A 123 -9.82 14.12 13.73
C GLN A 123 -11.14 13.60 14.30
N LYS A 124 -11.91 12.83 13.52
CA LYS A 124 -13.18 12.23 13.97
C LYS A 124 -13.01 11.35 15.21
N ARG A 125 -11.91 10.59 15.28
CA ARG A 125 -11.60 9.77 16.46
C ARG A 125 -11.32 10.63 17.68
N VAL A 126 -10.47 11.64 17.53
CA VAL A 126 -10.12 12.59 18.60
C VAL A 126 -11.36 13.31 19.13
N GLU A 127 -12.19 13.86 18.25
CA GLU A 127 -13.44 14.54 18.61
C GLU A 127 -14.39 13.61 19.39
N GLY A 128 -14.57 12.38 18.89
CA GLY A 128 -15.39 11.37 19.58
C GLY A 128 -14.84 10.98 20.96
N TRP A 129 -13.52 10.90 21.11
CA TRP A 129 -12.90 10.58 22.40
C TRP A 129 -12.90 11.74 23.39
N GLN A 130 -12.87 12.99 22.92
CA GLN A 130 -12.96 14.15 23.80
C GLN A 130 -14.29 14.18 24.58
N ALA A 131 -15.38 13.70 23.96
CA ALA A 131 -16.69 13.60 24.61
C ALA A 131 -16.72 12.59 25.79
N ALA A 132 -15.75 11.67 25.89
CA ALA A 132 -15.75 10.59 26.88
C ALA A 132 -15.08 10.94 28.23
N GLY A 133 -14.63 12.18 28.45
CA GLY A 133 -14.11 12.61 29.75
C GLY A 133 -12.80 11.94 30.20
N LEU A 134 -12.00 11.43 29.27
CA LEU A 134 -10.84 10.57 29.52
C LEU A 134 -9.72 11.20 30.37
N SER A 135 -9.06 10.37 31.19
CA SER A 135 -7.83 10.74 31.90
C SER A 135 -6.67 10.99 30.93
N PHE A 136 -5.59 11.62 31.40
CA PHE A 136 -4.38 11.81 30.58
C PHE A 136 -3.80 10.49 30.09
N GLY A 137 -3.68 9.50 30.99
CA GLY A 137 -3.23 8.14 30.63
C GLY A 137 -4.16 7.43 29.63
N GLY A 138 -5.48 7.57 29.77
CA GLY A 138 -6.44 7.00 28.81
C GLY A 138 -6.30 7.59 27.41
N ARG A 139 -6.00 8.88 27.30
CA ARG A 139 -5.74 9.53 26.00
C ARG A 139 -4.44 9.06 25.36
N ILE A 140 -3.39 8.90 26.16
CA ILE A 140 -2.12 8.30 25.69
C ILE A 140 -2.37 6.90 25.12
N GLU A 141 -3.15 6.07 25.83
CA GLU A 141 -3.39 4.69 25.39
C GLU A 141 -4.19 4.63 24.09
N LEU A 142 -5.17 5.52 23.87
CA LEU A 142 -5.89 5.60 22.60
C LEU A 142 -5.01 6.03 21.43
N ILE A 143 -4.10 6.99 21.63
CA ILE A 143 -3.11 7.36 20.62
C ILE A 143 -2.19 6.17 20.31
N ARG A 144 -1.70 5.50 21.34
CA ARG A 144 -0.78 4.36 21.23
C ARG A 144 -1.42 3.17 20.51
N SER A 145 -2.65 2.81 20.86
CA SER A 145 -3.33 1.64 20.30
C SER A 145 -3.96 1.93 18.94
N VAL A 146 -4.72 3.02 18.81
CA VAL A 146 -5.56 3.27 17.63
C VAL A 146 -4.81 4.09 16.59
N ILE A 147 -4.28 5.27 16.94
CA ILE A 147 -3.67 6.18 15.96
C ILE A 147 -2.34 5.62 15.44
N SER A 148 -1.53 5.04 16.32
CA SER A 148 -0.29 4.37 15.91
C SER A 148 -0.59 3.13 15.06
N GLY A 149 -1.65 2.39 15.39
CA GLY A 149 -2.11 1.22 14.64
C GLY A 149 -2.53 1.55 13.20
N ILE A 150 -3.40 2.55 13.03
CA ILE A 150 -3.83 2.98 11.68
C ILE A 150 -2.66 3.57 10.89
N THR A 151 -1.78 4.33 11.53
CA THR A 151 -0.59 4.91 10.87
C THR A 151 0.36 3.80 10.42
N MET A 152 0.51 2.74 11.22
CA MET A 152 1.32 1.57 10.86
C MET A 152 0.71 0.81 9.67
N PHE A 153 -0.61 0.63 9.65
CA PHE A 153 -1.32 0.05 8.49
C PHE A 153 -1.07 0.85 7.22
N TRP A 154 -1.26 2.17 7.26
CA TRP A 154 -1.01 3.05 6.11
C TRP A 154 0.45 3.02 5.66
N SER A 155 1.39 3.06 6.61
CA SER A 155 2.83 3.09 6.33
C SER A 155 3.36 1.79 5.70
N GLN A 156 2.66 0.68 5.88
CA GLN A 156 2.99 -0.59 5.21
C GLN A 156 2.60 -0.58 3.73
N SER A 157 1.56 0.19 3.35
CA SER A 157 1.05 0.21 1.99
C SER A 157 1.63 1.37 1.15
N ILE A 158 1.80 2.54 1.76
CA ILE A 158 2.24 3.76 1.07
C ILE A 158 3.31 4.53 1.85
N GLN A 159 4.02 5.41 1.15
CA GLN A 159 4.87 6.40 1.79
C GLN A 159 4.06 7.64 2.17
N ILE A 160 3.66 7.71 3.44
CA ILE A 160 2.89 8.85 3.97
C ILE A 160 3.75 10.12 3.93
N PRO A 161 3.27 11.24 3.36
CA PRO A 161 3.97 12.52 3.38
C PRO A 161 4.30 12.98 4.79
N THR A 162 5.46 13.63 4.94
CA THR A 162 5.88 14.19 6.24
C THR A 162 4.89 15.25 6.74
N ALA A 163 4.28 16.03 5.84
CA ALA A 163 3.25 17.00 6.19
C ALA A 163 2.00 16.33 6.81
N THR A 164 1.52 15.24 6.21
CA THR A 164 0.41 14.45 6.76
C THR A 164 0.74 13.88 8.14
N ILE A 165 1.93 13.30 8.31
CA ILE A 165 2.39 12.77 9.61
C ILE A 165 2.36 13.87 10.67
N ARG A 166 2.91 15.06 10.37
CA ARG A 166 2.92 16.19 11.30
C ARG A 166 1.50 16.63 11.67
N LYS A 167 0.57 16.69 10.71
CA LYS A 167 -0.84 17.02 10.99
C LYS A 167 -1.49 16.02 11.93
N VAL A 168 -1.24 14.72 11.74
CA VAL A 168 -1.75 13.67 12.65
C VAL A 168 -1.13 13.80 14.04
N GLU A 169 0.18 14.05 14.13
CA GLU A 169 0.86 14.28 15.43
C GLU A 169 0.33 15.54 16.14
N MET A 170 0.04 16.63 15.42
CA MET A 170 -0.59 17.82 15.97
C MET A 170 -1.97 17.52 16.56
N LEU A 171 -2.85 16.82 15.82
CA LEU A 171 -4.16 16.41 16.33
C LEU A 171 -4.04 15.54 17.60
N CYS A 172 -3.02 14.67 17.66
CA CYS A 172 -2.77 13.87 18.86
C CYS A 172 -2.27 14.73 20.04
N ALA A 173 -1.42 15.71 19.78
CA ALA A 173 -0.94 16.64 20.81
C ALA A 173 -2.11 17.47 21.37
N ASP A 174 -2.92 18.06 20.49
CA ASP A 174 -4.09 18.86 20.89
C ASP A 174 -5.08 18.02 21.71
N PHE A 175 -5.27 16.75 21.32
CA PHE A 175 -6.08 15.79 22.08
C PHE A 175 -5.52 15.52 23.49
N LEU A 176 -4.21 15.32 23.63
CA LEU A 176 -3.56 15.12 24.93
C LEU A 176 -3.67 16.34 25.85
N TRP A 177 -3.75 17.54 25.28
CA TRP A 177 -3.83 18.78 26.05
C TRP A 177 -5.23 19.40 26.10
N ARG A 178 -6.26 18.72 25.56
CA ARG A 178 -7.65 19.24 25.51
C ARG A 178 -7.75 20.61 24.84
N GLY A 179 -6.91 20.87 23.82
CA GLY A 179 -6.82 22.17 23.16
C GLY A 179 -6.24 23.31 24.02
N GLY A 180 -5.70 22.99 25.20
CA GLY A 180 -4.96 23.93 26.05
C GLY A 180 -3.47 24.03 25.68
N MET A 181 -2.71 24.80 26.45
CA MET A 181 -1.27 24.96 26.23
C MET A 181 -0.51 23.64 26.40
N HIS A 182 0.37 23.32 25.44
CA HIS A 182 1.19 22.12 25.48
C HIS A 182 2.34 22.31 26.46
N ALA A 183 2.24 21.70 27.64
CA ALA A 183 3.28 21.83 28.68
C ALA A 183 4.60 21.11 28.31
N ILE A 184 4.52 20.08 27.48
CA ILE A 184 5.66 19.26 27.03
C ILE A 184 5.58 19.13 25.51
N SER A 185 6.73 19.22 24.83
CA SER A 185 6.76 19.06 23.38
C SER A 185 6.42 17.63 22.95
N TRP A 186 5.86 17.47 21.75
CA TRP A 186 5.54 16.13 21.22
C TRP A 186 6.75 15.20 21.18
N ASP A 187 7.93 15.72 20.83
CA ASP A 187 9.17 14.96 20.78
C ASP A 187 9.62 14.49 22.18
N GLN A 188 9.41 15.29 23.23
CA GLN A 188 9.69 14.89 24.61
C GLN A 188 8.69 13.83 25.10
N LEU A 189 7.40 13.97 24.77
CA LEU A 189 6.39 12.95 25.07
C LEU A 189 6.72 11.61 24.42
N CYS A 190 7.31 11.64 23.22
CA CYS A 190 7.69 10.44 22.47
C CYS A 190 8.95 9.73 22.98
N ARG A 191 9.62 10.25 24.01
CA ARG A 191 10.78 9.55 24.60
C ARG A 191 10.34 8.29 25.34
N PRO A 192 11.25 7.31 25.50
CA PRO A 192 11.04 6.19 26.42
C PRO A 192 10.65 6.67 27.82
N MET A 193 9.92 5.84 28.57
CA MET A 193 9.50 6.19 29.94
C MET A 193 10.73 6.33 30.85
N GLU A 194 11.76 5.53 30.59
CA GLU A 194 13.06 5.55 31.26
C GLU A 194 13.81 6.87 31.05
N GLU A 195 13.51 7.59 29.95
CA GLU A 195 14.09 8.90 29.62
C GLU A 195 13.16 10.07 29.98
N GLY A 196 12.12 9.82 30.79
CA GLY A 196 11.16 10.83 31.24
C GLY A 196 10.07 11.19 30.22
N GLY A 197 9.90 10.39 29.16
CA GLY A 197 8.78 10.51 28.24
C GLY A 197 7.55 9.72 28.68
N VAL A 198 6.52 9.67 27.82
CA VAL A 198 5.29 8.90 28.07
C VAL A 198 5.22 7.60 27.27
N GLY A 199 6.30 7.23 26.56
CA GLY A 199 6.36 6.00 25.77
C GLY A 199 5.41 6.01 24.56
N LEU A 200 5.11 7.19 24.00
CA LEU A 200 4.48 7.29 22.69
C LEU A 200 5.55 7.10 21.61
N ARG A 201 5.20 6.45 20.50
CA ARG A 201 6.14 6.32 19.37
C ARG A 201 5.90 7.47 18.39
N PRO A 202 6.94 8.21 17.99
CA PRO A 202 6.77 9.26 17.00
C PRO A 202 6.34 8.61 15.68
N LEU A 203 5.32 9.16 15.02
CA LEU A 203 4.70 8.53 13.85
C LEU A 203 5.69 8.46 12.67
N ARG A 204 6.66 9.39 12.62
CA ARG A 204 7.81 9.33 11.70
C ARG A 204 8.65 8.04 11.88
N ALA A 205 8.82 7.56 13.11
CA ALA A 205 9.56 6.32 13.37
C ALA A 205 8.73 5.08 12.98
N ILE A 206 7.41 5.12 13.15
CA ILE A 206 6.50 4.07 12.63
C ILE A 206 6.64 3.96 11.11
N ARG A 207 6.58 5.09 10.39
CA ARG A 207 6.75 5.13 8.94
C ARG A 207 8.10 4.55 8.50
N GLU A 208 9.17 4.92 9.19
CA GLU A 208 10.50 4.40 8.91
C GLU A 208 10.60 2.89 9.17
N ALA A 209 10.12 2.43 10.33
CA ALA A 209 10.11 1.02 10.70
C ALA A 209 9.31 0.17 9.70
N ALA A 210 8.18 0.68 9.20
CA ALA A 210 7.41 0.01 8.15
C ALA A 210 8.21 -0.12 6.84
N GLY A 211 8.97 0.91 6.46
CA GLY A 211 9.87 0.85 5.30
C GLY A 211 10.99 -0.17 5.46
N ILE A 212 11.64 -0.22 6.63
CA ILE A 212 12.68 -1.22 6.95
C ILE A 212 12.09 -2.63 6.95
N LYS A 213 10.92 -2.83 7.56
CA LYS A 213 10.19 -4.11 7.56
C LYS A 213 9.87 -4.56 6.14
N MET A 214 9.44 -3.65 5.26
CA MET A 214 9.17 -3.95 3.86
C MET A 214 10.45 -4.34 3.11
N ALA A 215 11.55 -3.63 3.34
CA ALA A 215 12.85 -3.97 2.76
C ALA A 215 13.37 -5.33 3.24
N TRP A 216 13.18 -5.64 4.53
CA TRP A 216 13.52 -6.95 5.08
C TRP A 216 12.71 -8.07 4.42
N ARG A 217 11.38 -7.92 4.32
CA ARG A 217 10.51 -8.88 3.63
C ARG A 217 10.88 -9.08 2.17
N PHE A 218 11.32 -8.02 1.50
CA PHE A 218 11.82 -8.11 0.13
C PHE A 218 13.10 -8.94 0.05
N VAL A 219 14.07 -8.72 0.95
CA VAL A 219 15.33 -9.46 1.00
C VAL A 219 15.13 -10.92 1.38
N GLN A 220 14.26 -11.20 2.36
CA GLN A 220 13.92 -12.56 2.79
C GLN A 220 13.32 -13.41 1.66
N GLY A 221 12.70 -12.77 0.65
CA GLY A 221 12.10 -13.46 -0.48
C GLY A 221 10.88 -14.29 -0.06
N GLY A 222 10.61 -15.37 -0.82
CA GLY A 222 9.59 -16.37 -0.51
C GLY A 222 8.14 -15.88 -0.62
N SER A 223 7.90 -14.71 -1.22
CA SER A 223 6.56 -14.21 -1.50
C SER A 223 6.45 -13.80 -2.96
N LEU A 224 5.25 -13.99 -3.52
CA LEU A 224 4.91 -13.58 -4.89
C LEU A 224 5.31 -12.12 -5.17
N TRP A 225 5.05 -11.22 -4.21
CA TRP A 225 5.41 -9.82 -4.32
C TRP A 225 6.92 -9.59 -4.37
N ALA A 226 7.70 -10.25 -3.51
CA ALA A 226 9.16 -10.09 -3.48
C ALA A 226 9.79 -10.59 -4.78
N GLU A 227 9.37 -11.76 -5.26
CA GLU A 227 9.82 -12.35 -6.53
C GLU A 227 9.47 -11.44 -7.71
N TRP A 228 8.23 -10.96 -7.77
CA TRP A 228 7.77 -10.06 -8.81
C TRP A 228 8.57 -8.75 -8.84
N MET A 229 8.80 -8.14 -7.68
CA MET A 229 9.58 -6.90 -7.55
C MET A 229 11.04 -7.12 -7.94
N ALA A 230 11.63 -8.26 -7.56
CA ALA A 230 13.00 -8.62 -7.92
C ALA A 230 13.13 -8.81 -9.43
N SER A 231 12.22 -9.58 -10.04
CA SER A 231 12.17 -9.77 -11.50
C SER A 231 12.03 -8.45 -12.25
N ARG A 232 11.15 -7.56 -11.77
CA ARG A 232 10.91 -6.25 -12.39
C ARG A 232 12.12 -5.33 -12.33
N TYR A 233 12.75 -5.19 -11.16
CA TYR A 233 13.71 -4.11 -10.89
C TYR A 233 15.16 -4.59 -10.79
N LEU A 234 15.40 -5.74 -10.17
CA LEU A 234 16.75 -6.29 -10.02
C LEU A 234 17.24 -6.91 -11.32
N LYS A 235 16.38 -7.65 -12.04
CA LYS A 235 16.72 -8.33 -13.31
C LYS A 235 17.99 -9.19 -13.17
N GLY A 236 18.04 -10.02 -12.13
CA GLY A 236 19.19 -10.88 -11.81
C GLY A 236 20.36 -10.19 -11.10
N ARG A 237 20.31 -8.87 -10.87
CA ARG A 237 21.33 -8.16 -10.09
C ARG A 237 21.09 -8.31 -8.59
N SER A 238 22.14 -8.25 -7.79
CA SER A 238 22.00 -8.25 -6.33
C SER A 238 21.28 -6.99 -5.83
N PHE A 239 20.38 -7.17 -4.86
CA PHE A 239 19.75 -6.06 -4.15
C PHE A 239 20.77 -5.09 -3.57
N TRP A 240 21.91 -5.60 -3.08
CA TRP A 240 22.93 -4.82 -2.37
C TRP A 240 23.71 -3.89 -3.30
N THR A 241 23.92 -4.28 -4.55
CA THR A 241 24.70 -3.53 -5.54
C THR A 241 23.83 -2.76 -6.53
N CYS A 242 22.51 -2.99 -6.53
CA CYS A 242 21.57 -2.29 -7.41
C CYS A 242 21.63 -0.77 -7.19
N ARG A 243 21.89 -0.01 -8.27
CA ARG A 243 21.89 1.46 -8.27
C ARG A 243 20.47 2.01 -8.37
N HIS A 244 20.27 3.22 -7.89
CA HIS A 244 18.99 3.92 -8.01
C HIS A 244 18.66 4.20 -9.49
N ASP A 245 17.40 4.04 -9.87
CA ASP A 245 16.88 4.34 -11.20
C ASP A 245 15.59 5.17 -11.07
N ASN A 246 15.42 6.16 -11.94
CA ASN A 246 14.24 7.02 -11.95
C ASN A 246 12.96 6.27 -12.37
N ASN A 247 13.10 5.17 -13.12
CA ASN A 247 11.98 4.32 -13.55
C ASN A 247 11.49 3.35 -12.46
N PHE A 248 12.15 3.29 -11.30
CA PHE A 248 11.68 2.49 -10.18
C PHE A 248 10.40 3.05 -9.57
N SER A 249 9.51 2.16 -9.14
CA SER A 249 8.33 2.58 -8.36
C SER A 249 8.75 3.24 -7.06
N VAL A 250 7.84 4.07 -6.53
CA VAL A 250 7.97 4.70 -5.22
C VAL A 250 8.31 3.68 -4.13
N THR A 251 7.60 2.55 -4.13
CA THR A 251 7.81 1.46 -3.17
C THR A 251 9.23 0.91 -3.27
N PHE A 252 9.72 0.61 -4.48
CA PHE A 252 11.07 0.07 -4.63
C PHE A 252 12.15 1.09 -4.27
N LYS A 253 11.98 2.36 -4.66
CA LYS A 253 12.88 3.45 -4.23
C LYS A 253 12.96 3.56 -2.70
N THR A 254 11.83 3.39 -2.01
CA THR A 254 11.79 3.36 -0.54
C THR A 254 12.56 2.18 0.04
N ILE A 255 12.36 0.99 -0.52
CA ILE A 255 13.08 -0.22 -0.12
C ILE A 255 14.60 -0.01 -0.28
N LEU A 256 15.05 0.56 -1.41
CA LEU A 256 16.47 0.89 -1.62
C LEU A 256 16.98 1.93 -0.63
N LYS A 257 16.19 2.95 -0.28
CA LYS A 257 16.56 3.96 0.73
C LYS A 257 16.77 3.35 2.12
N CYS A 258 16.06 2.26 2.45
CA CYS A 258 16.23 1.56 3.73
C CYS A 258 17.47 0.66 3.78
N ARG A 259 18.14 0.42 2.64
CA ARG A 259 19.28 -0.51 2.53
C ARG A 259 20.39 -0.26 3.55
N PRO A 260 20.88 0.98 3.80
CA PRO A 260 21.97 1.19 4.75
C PRO A 260 21.59 0.83 6.18
N LYS A 261 20.36 1.17 6.60
CA LYS A 261 19.82 0.81 7.93
C LYS A 261 19.60 -0.70 8.04
N LEU A 262 19.23 -1.35 6.95
CA LEU A 262 19.09 -2.79 6.93
C LEU A 262 20.45 -3.50 7.03
N GLN A 263 21.48 -2.98 6.35
CA GLN A 263 22.85 -3.53 6.46
C GLN A 263 23.42 -3.43 7.87
N SER A 264 23.10 -2.38 8.63
CA SER A 264 23.59 -2.24 10.00
C SER A 264 22.94 -3.21 11.00
N VAL A 265 21.84 -3.86 10.63
CA VAL A 265 21.10 -4.78 11.53
C VAL A 265 21.09 -6.22 11.07
N ILE A 266 21.50 -6.52 9.83
CA ILE A 266 21.61 -7.89 9.34
C ILE A 266 22.90 -8.52 9.87
N CYS A 267 22.75 -9.60 10.63
CA CYS A 267 23.85 -10.51 10.98
C CYS A 267 23.94 -11.62 9.93
N ARG A 268 25.13 -11.88 9.41
CA ARG A 268 25.39 -12.99 8.49
C ARG A 268 26.01 -14.14 9.27
N SER A 269 25.40 -15.32 9.19
CA SER A 269 26.02 -16.56 9.69
C SER A 269 26.62 -17.28 8.49
N MET A 270 27.95 -17.50 8.51
CA MET A 270 28.60 -18.32 7.48
C MET A 270 28.25 -19.78 7.72
N ARG A 271 27.65 -20.43 6.73
CA ARG A 271 27.37 -21.87 6.70
C ARG A 271 28.43 -22.58 5.85
N ASP A 272 28.13 -23.78 5.39
CA ASP A 272 29.00 -24.68 4.61
C ASP A 272 29.44 -24.16 3.22
N GLY A 273 29.08 -22.93 2.84
CA GLY A 273 29.53 -22.30 1.59
C GLY A 273 28.79 -22.77 0.34
N ALA A 274 27.71 -23.56 0.47
CA ALA A 274 26.92 -24.01 -0.68
C ALA A 274 26.08 -22.89 -1.34
N SER A 275 25.78 -21.81 -0.61
CA SER A 275 25.17 -20.59 -1.16
C SER A 275 25.58 -19.34 -0.35
N THR A 276 25.99 -18.27 -1.02
CA THR A 276 26.31 -16.96 -0.40
C THR A 276 25.22 -15.90 -0.55
N ASP A 277 24.10 -16.26 -1.16
CA ASP A 277 22.93 -15.38 -1.23
C ASP A 277 22.15 -15.48 0.09
N LEU A 278 21.74 -14.32 0.60
CA LEU A 278 20.96 -14.18 1.84
C LEU A 278 19.63 -14.94 1.77
#